data_AF-A0A1Z4QY36-F1
#
_entry.id   AF-A0A1Z4QY36-F1
#
_cell.length_a   1.000
_cell.length_b   1.000
_cell.length_c   1.000
_cell.angle_alpha   90.00
_cell.angle_beta   90.00
_cell.angle_gamma   90.00
#
_symmetry.space_group_name_H-M   'P 1'
#
loop_
_entity.id
_entity.type
_entity.pdbx_description
1 polymer ?
#
loop_
_entity_poly.entity_id
_entity_poly.type
_entity_poly.pdbx_seq_one_letter_code
_entity_poly.pdbx_strand_id
1 'polypeptide(L)' 'MTQPQPSISPKLEDPKFGFNEYSERLNGRAAMIGFLLIVVIEYITDKGVLSWLGLR' A
#
# COMPACT_ATOMS: atom_id res chain seq x y z
N MET A 1 21.40 -37.71 -25.01
CA MET A 1 19.96 -37.66 -24.68
C MET A 1 19.63 -36.20 -24.41
N THR A 2 19.02 -35.51 -25.37
CA THR A 2 18.70 -34.08 -25.29
C THR A 2 17.34 -33.92 -24.60
N GLN A 3 17.32 -33.27 -23.45
CA GLN A 3 16.09 -33.00 -22.70
C GLN A 3 15.29 -31.89 -23.42
N PRO A 4 13.98 -32.09 -23.70
CA PRO A 4 13.17 -31.05 -24.30
C PRO A 4 12.98 -29.89 -23.31
N GLN A 5 13.46 -28.70 -23.68
CA GLN A 5 13.28 -27.48 -22.91
C GLN A 5 11.85 -26.95 -23.14
N PRO A 6 11.06 -26.66 -22.10
CA PRO A 6 9.73 -26.10 -22.27
C PRO A 6 9.82 -24.67 -22.84
N SER A 7 9.15 -24.43 -23.97
CA SER A 7 9.21 -23.18 -24.75
C SER A 7 8.40 -22.02 -24.12
N ILE A 8 7.54 -22.30 -23.14
CA ILE A 8 6.70 -21.30 -22.48
C ILE A 8 6.82 -21.47 -20.97
N SER A 9 7.38 -20.47 -20.28
CA SER A 9 7.21 -20.33 -18.83
C SER A 9 5.75 -19.92 -18.56
N PRO A 10 4.96 -20.68 -17.79
CA PRO A 10 3.64 -20.25 -17.40
C PRO A 10 3.78 -18.95 -16.59
N LYS A 11 3.14 -17.89 -17.07
CA LYS A 11 3.08 -16.60 -16.37
C LYS A 11 2.14 -16.79 -15.18
N LEU A 12 2.70 -17.18 -14.04
CA LEU A 12 1.96 -17.28 -12.79
C LEU A 12 1.42 -15.87 -12.49
N GLU A 13 0.10 -15.73 -12.39
CA GLU A 13 -0.49 -14.49 -11.91
C GLU A 13 -0.04 -14.29 -10.46
N ASP A 14 0.61 -13.17 -10.18
CA ASP A 14 0.96 -12.82 -8.80
C ASP A 14 -0.33 -12.80 -7.98
N PRO A 15 -0.41 -13.55 -6.87
CA PRO A 15 -1.60 -13.61 -6.04
C PRO A 15 -1.88 -12.21 -5.51
N LYS A 16 -2.89 -11.53 -6.07
CA LYS A 16 -3.26 -10.14 -5.75
C LYS A 16 -3.74 -9.93 -4.32
N PHE A 17 -4.03 -11.00 -3.59
CA PHE A 17 -4.48 -10.98 -2.21
C PHE A 17 -3.38 -11.40 -1.24
N GLY A 18 -3.32 -10.74 -0.09
CA GLY A 18 -2.33 -10.98 0.96
C GLY A 18 -1.15 -10.01 0.91
N PHE A 19 -0.08 -10.38 1.63
CA PHE A 19 1.18 -9.65 1.66
C PHE A 19 1.97 -9.97 0.37
N ASN A 20 1.71 -9.19 -0.67
CA ASN A 20 2.44 -9.23 -1.93
C ASN A 20 2.96 -7.81 -2.24
N GLU A 21 3.95 -7.73 -3.12
CA GLU A 21 4.62 -6.46 -3.45
C GLU A 21 3.66 -5.40 -4.02
N TYR A 22 2.63 -5.82 -4.74
CA TYR A 22 1.62 -4.92 -5.27
C TYR A 22 0.79 -4.26 -4.15
N SER A 23 0.29 -5.06 -3.20
CA SER A 23 -0.45 -4.61 -2.03
C SER A 23 0.39 -3.69 -1.15
N GLU A 24 1.67 -4.01 -0.94
CA GLU A 24 2.59 -3.19 -0.14
C GLU A 24 2.82 -1.82 -0.79
N ARG A 25 3.07 -1.78 -2.10
CA ARG A 25 3.22 -0.52 -2.85
C ARG A 25 1.94 0.31 -2.84
N LEU A 26 0.77 -0.33 -2.98
CA LEU A 26 -0.51 0.36 -2.96
C LEU A 26 -0.80 0.95 -1.56
N ASN A 27 -0.63 0.14 -0.51
CA ASN A 27 -0.83 0.57 0.88
C ASN A 27 0.16 1.67 1.26
N GLY A 28 1.42 1.58 0.83
CA GLY A 28 2.43 2.62 1.06
C GLY A 28 2.05 3.97 0.45
N ARG A 29 1.52 3.98 -0.78
CA ARG A 29 1.03 5.21 -1.43
C ARG A 29 -0.16 5.80 -0.70
N ALA A 30 -1.12 4.95 -0.32
CA ALA A 30 -2.28 5.37 0.47
C ALA A 30 -1.84 5.98 1.81
N ALA A 31 -0.83 5.41 2.48
CA ALA A 31 -0.27 5.95 3.70
C ALA A 31 0.40 7.32 3.50
N MET A 32 1.16 7.52 2.43
CA MET A 32 1.78 8.82 2.12
C MET A 32 0.72 9.91 1.92
N ILE A 33 -0.35 9.61 1.17
CA ILE A 33 -1.47 10.52 0.94
C ILE A 33 -2.20 10.80 2.26
N GLY A 34 -2.50 9.76 3.03
CA GLY A 34 -3.17 9.89 4.33
C GLY A 34 -2.38 10.77 5.31
N PHE A 35 -1.06 10.58 5.38
CA PHE A 35 -0.20 11.40 6.24
C PHE A 35 -0.20 12.88 5.83
N LEU A 36 -0.10 13.17 4.53
CA LEU A 36 -0.17 14.54 4.03
C LEU A 36 -1.53 15.19 4.35
N LEU A 37 -2.63 14.46 4.15
CA LEU A 37 -3.97 14.93 4.47
C LEU A 37 -4.13 15.22 5.97
N ILE A 38 -3.60 14.36 6.84
CA ILE A 38 -3.60 14.58 8.29
C ILE A 38 -2.94 15.92 8.64
N VAL A 39 -1.77 16.20 8.09
CA VAL A 39 -1.04 17.45 8.35
C VAL A 39 -1.82 18.67 7.85
N VAL A 40 -2.38 18.60 6.64
CA VAL A 40 -3.17 19.69 6.05
C VAL A 40 -4.43 19.98 6.88
N ILE A 41 -5.13 18.94 7.30
CA ILE A 41 -6.34 19.06 8.13
C ILE A 41 -6.00 19.64 9.49
N GLU A 42 -4.93 19.16 10.13
CA GLU A 42 -4.45 19.66 11.42
C GLU A 42 -4.12 21.16 11.35
N TYR A 43 -3.45 21.58 10.27
CA TYR A 43 -3.14 22.98 10.01
C TYR A 43 -4.38 23.85 9.81
N ILE A 44 -5.40 23.36 9.09
CA ILE A 44 -6.64 24.13 8.85
C ILE A 44 -7.52 24.18 10.11
N THR A 45 -7.52 23.12 10.90
CA THR A 45 -8.45 22.97 12.04
C THR A 45 -7.86 23.50 13.35
N ASP A 46 -6.55 23.71 13.43
CA ASP A 46 -5.79 23.99 14.67
C ASP A 46 -6.04 22.95 15.77
N LYS A 47 -6.40 21.73 15.36
CA LYS A 47 -6.73 20.61 16.25
C LYS A 47 -5.94 19.41 15.82
N GLY A 48 -5.13 18.87 16.75
CA GLY A 48 -4.36 17.67 16.52
C GLY A 48 -5.26 16.50 16.12
N VAL A 49 -4.80 15.61 15.24
CA VAL A 49 -5.61 14.45 14.81
C VAL A 49 -6.05 13.56 15.97
N LEU A 50 -5.26 13.49 17.04
CA LEU A 50 -5.61 12.75 18.26
C LEU A 50 -6.84 13.33 18.99
N SER A 51 -7.10 14.63 18.84
CA SER A 51 -8.27 15.27 19.43
C SER A 51 -9.59 14.76 18.83
N TRP A 52 -9.55 14.22 17.60
CA TRP A 52 -10.71 13.60 16.95
C TRP A 52 -11.04 12.24 17.54
N LEU A 53 -10.04 11.56 18.09
CA LEU A 53 -10.20 10.33 18.86
C LEU A 53 -10.57 10.60 20.32
N GLY A 54 -10.80 11.87 20.70
CA GLY A 54 -11.16 12.29 22.06
C GLY A 54 -9.98 12.40 23.03
N LEU A 55 -8.75 12.26 22.54
CA LEU A 55 -7.53 12.35 23.33
C LEU A 55 -6.97 13.78 23.22
N ARG A 56 -6.86 14.49 24.34
CA ARG A 56 -6.31 15.85 24.43
C ARG A 56 -4.89 15.84 24.97
#